data_AF-A0A7R9MEU4-F1
#
_entry.id   AF-A0A7R9MEU4-F1
#
_cell.length_a   1.000
_cell.length_b   1.000
_cell.length_c   1.000
_cell.angle_alpha   90.00
_cell.angle_beta   90.00
_cell.angle_gamma   90.00
#
_symmetry.space_group_name_H-M   'P 1'
#
loop_
_entity.id
_entity.type
_entity.pdbx_description
1 polymer ?
#
loop_
_entity_poly.entity_id
_entity_poly.type
_entity_poly.pdbx_seq_one_letter_code
_entity_poly.pdbx_strand_id
1 'polypeptide(L)'
;RQIASHYHPLIDAYASGDTRVIDWQLGLMKLSGVTGILVDWPGTSGLLDYGANMRNAEAIISRTAAHGLEFAIVYEDHNLELAKIPDHVGQAKKDMQYINDRYFSQSNHAKLNGRPLLMDFGPQTLNGDEWNQAFTPFTNKPEFLILWYQTKTTAGASHGDFAWPSQDWISGLQGWYGKQTGTKVGCAYSGFNSFYKEGGWGDFPWSIPVSVSNFQQSLDLGLAHTDTLQVATWNDYGEGTQIEPTLEFEYQFLEVLQKKMGVSSTVADLKKVTDTYFHRVQYADNATMSALLEKQHFDLVHKYD
;
A
#
# COMPACT_ATOMS: atom_id res chain seq x y z
N ARG A 1 19.43 -1.02 16.34
CA ARG A 1 18.26 -0.52 17.11
C ARG A 1 17.27 -1.68 17.21
N GLN A 2 16.50 -1.82 18.30
CA GLN A 2 15.40 -2.79 18.35
C GLN A 2 14.15 -2.16 17.74
N ILE A 3 13.51 -2.85 16.81
CA ILE A 3 12.26 -2.44 16.14
C ILE A 3 11.26 -3.60 16.20
N ALA A 4 9.96 -3.32 16.04
CA ALA A 4 8.90 -4.32 16.06
C ALA A 4 8.80 -5.06 14.70
N SER A 5 9.90 -5.69 14.28
CA SER A 5 9.98 -6.46 13.05
C SER A 5 11.11 -7.49 13.11
N HIS A 6 10.96 -8.58 12.35
CA HIS A 6 12.02 -9.53 12.05
C HIS A 6 13.02 -9.02 11.00
N TYR A 7 12.70 -7.94 10.28
CA TYR A 7 13.48 -7.44 9.15
C TYR A 7 13.84 -5.96 9.35
N HIS A 8 15.07 -5.59 9.00
CA HIS A 8 15.59 -4.25 9.25
C HIS A 8 15.54 -3.39 7.99
N PRO A 9 14.79 -2.28 7.96
CA PRO A 9 14.81 -1.37 6.82
C PRO A 9 16.25 -0.97 6.45
N LEU A 10 16.54 -0.92 5.15
CA LEU A 10 17.89 -0.60 4.65
C LEU A 10 18.38 0.78 5.14
N ILE A 11 17.45 1.69 5.40
CA ILE A 11 17.72 3.06 5.86
C ILE A 11 17.51 3.26 7.38
N ASP A 12 17.46 2.17 8.16
CA ASP A 12 17.06 2.15 9.59
C ASP A 12 15.59 2.62 9.79
N ALA A 13 15.12 2.61 11.03
CA ALA A 13 13.80 3.10 11.41
C ALA A 13 13.62 4.56 10.99
N TYR A 14 12.51 4.82 10.31
CA TYR A 14 12.20 6.08 9.66
C TYR A 14 10.82 6.61 10.09
N ALA A 15 10.55 7.88 9.80
CA ALA A 15 9.24 8.49 10.01
C ALA A 15 8.48 8.55 8.67
N SER A 16 7.25 8.04 8.62
CA SER A 16 6.45 7.97 7.38
C SER A 16 6.12 9.34 6.79
N GLY A 17 6.16 10.40 7.59
CA GLY A 17 5.97 11.79 7.13
C GLY A 17 7.26 12.50 6.68
N ASP A 18 8.43 11.86 6.76
CA ASP A 18 9.68 12.46 6.28
C ASP A 18 9.70 12.46 4.75
N THR A 19 9.66 13.65 4.17
CA THR A 19 9.65 13.84 2.72
C THR A 19 10.84 13.23 1.98
N ARG A 20 11.98 13.01 2.64
CA ARG A 20 13.16 12.33 2.07
C ARG A 20 12.93 10.82 1.98
N VAL A 21 12.28 10.25 2.99
CA VAL A 21 11.89 8.83 3.03
C VAL A 21 10.83 8.58 1.97
N ILE A 22 9.81 9.44 1.90
CA ILE A 22 8.75 9.37 0.89
C ILE A 22 9.35 9.39 -0.53
N ASP A 23 10.23 10.34 -0.83
CA ASP A 23 10.86 10.42 -2.15
C ASP A 23 11.68 9.17 -2.48
N TRP A 24 12.44 8.67 -1.48
CA TRP A 24 13.19 7.45 -1.62
C TRP A 24 12.27 6.27 -1.96
N GLN A 25 11.19 6.08 -1.21
CA GLN A 25 10.20 5.01 -1.44
C GLN A 25 9.55 5.11 -2.82
N LEU A 26 9.00 6.28 -3.17
CA LEU A 26 8.32 6.51 -4.44
C LEU A 26 9.28 6.39 -5.63
N GLY A 27 10.52 6.85 -5.48
CA GLY A 27 11.56 6.69 -6.49
C GLY A 27 11.92 5.23 -6.73
N LEU A 28 12.07 4.43 -5.67
CA LEU A 28 12.30 2.99 -5.79
C LEU A 28 11.10 2.28 -6.44
N MET A 29 9.87 2.60 -6.02
CA MET A 29 8.64 2.05 -6.62
C MET A 29 8.61 2.31 -8.14
N LYS A 30 8.75 3.57 -8.55
CA LYS A 30 8.73 3.99 -9.96
C LYS A 30 9.82 3.29 -10.76
N LEU A 31 11.06 3.26 -10.27
CA LEU A 31 12.19 2.60 -10.94
C LEU A 31 12.10 1.06 -10.88
N SER A 32 11.17 0.49 -10.14
CA SER A 32 10.87 -0.95 -10.15
C SER A 32 9.70 -1.33 -11.05
N GLY A 33 9.02 -0.35 -11.67
CA GLY A 33 7.86 -0.60 -12.52
C GLY A 33 6.52 -0.62 -11.78
N VAL A 34 6.48 -0.18 -10.52
CA VAL A 34 5.21 0.09 -9.82
C VAL A 34 4.58 1.35 -10.44
N THR A 35 3.28 1.30 -10.69
CA THR A 35 2.53 2.39 -11.35
C THR A 35 1.75 3.27 -10.37
N GLY A 36 1.54 2.81 -9.15
CA GLY A 36 0.85 3.57 -8.12
C GLY A 36 0.92 2.91 -6.75
N ILE A 37 0.41 3.60 -5.74
CA ILE A 37 0.38 3.13 -4.36
C ILE A 37 -1.05 2.93 -3.85
N LEU A 38 -1.24 1.92 -3.02
CA LEU A 38 -2.45 1.72 -2.25
C LEU A 38 -2.16 2.20 -0.82
N VAL A 39 -2.89 3.22 -0.37
CA VAL A 39 -2.63 3.87 0.92
C VAL A 39 -3.62 3.35 1.95
N ASP A 40 -3.12 2.61 2.92
CA ASP A 40 -3.86 2.29 4.14
C ASP A 40 -4.24 3.59 4.86
N TRP A 41 -5.54 3.82 5.01
CA TRP A 41 -6.09 5.13 5.34
C TRP A 41 -7.03 5.04 6.56
N PRO A 42 -6.74 5.79 7.65
CA PRO A 42 -7.25 5.46 8.98
C PRO A 42 -8.62 6.06 9.34
N GLY A 43 -9.23 6.87 8.47
CA GLY A 43 -10.45 7.63 8.84
C GLY A 43 -10.18 9.04 9.37
N THR A 44 -11.25 9.81 9.56
CA THR A 44 -11.20 11.22 9.99
C THR A 44 -11.43 11.46 11.48
N SER A 45 -11.68 10.41 12.28
CA SER A 45 -12.11 10.56 13.67
C SER A 45 -11.07 11.21 14.60
N GLY A 46 -9.79 11.21 14.21
CA GLY A 46 -8.69 11.78 14.99
C GLY A 46 -8.44 11.08 16.34
N LEU A 47 -9.08 9.94 16.59
CA LEU A 47 -8.89 9.10 17.77
C LEU A 47 -7.66 8.20 17.61
N LEU A 48 -7.14 7.67 18.72
CA LEU A 48 -5.92 6.86 18.74
C LEU A 48 -4.74 7.60 18.04
N ASP A 49 -4.03 6.94 17.14
CA ASP A 49 -2.96 7.50 16.32
C ASP A 49 -3.44 7.94 14.92
N TYR A 50 -4.75 7.83 14.62
CA TYR A 50 -5.30 8.03 13.28
C TYR A 50 -5.03 9.42 12.73
N GLY A 51 -5.02 10.46 13.58
CA GLY A 51 -4.66 11.81 13.15
C GLY A 51 -3.22 11.92 12.63
N ALA A 52 -2.28 11.15 13.19
CA ALA A 52 -0.90 11.10 12.71
C ALA A 52 -0.78 10.26 11.43
N ASN A 53 -1.44 9.10 11.39
CA ASN A 53 -1.48 8.23 10.21
C ASN A 53 -2.10 8.96 9.01
N MET A 54 -3.17 9.72 9.24
CA MET A 54 -3.80 10.57 8.24
C MET A 54 -2.84 11.61 7.66
N ARG A 55 -2.10 12.35 8.51
CA ARG A 55 -1.10 13.33 8.05
C ARG A 55 0.02 12.67 7.23
N ASN A 56 0.45 11.46 7.62
CA ASN A 56 1.48 10.72 6.90
C ASN A 56 0.97 10.21 5.55
N ALA A 57 -0.27 9.70 5.49
CA ALA A 57 -0.95 9.32 4.25
C ALA A 57 -1.04 10.52 3.29
N GLU A 58 -1.44 11.69 3.79
CA GLU A 58 -1.48 12.92 2.99
C GLU A 58 -0.09 13.38 2.51
N ALA A 59 0.94 13.22 3.36
CA ALA A 59 2.31 13.55 2.99
C ALA A 59 2.79 12.71 1.80
N ILE A 60 2.60 11.38 1.82
CA ILE A 60 2.99 10.53 0.69
C ILE A 60 2.12 10.77 -0.55
N ILE A 61 0.79 10.90 -0.39
CA ILE A 61 -0.13 11.19 -1.50
C ILE A 61 0.30 12.47 -2.23
N SER A 62 0.67 13.52 -1.50
CA SER A 62 1.08 14.80 -2.09
C SER A 62 2.31 14.73 -3.01
N ARG A 63 3.08 13.63 -2.94
CA ARG A 63 4.33 13.43 -3.67
C ARG A 63 4.16 12.46 -4.85
N THR A 64 3.07 11.69 -4.89
CA THR A 64 2.84 10.65 -5.92
C THR A 64 2.82 11.21 -7.34
N ALA A 65 2.07 12.29 -7.59
CA ALA A 65 1.97 12.91 -8.92
C ALA A 65 3.34 13.36 -9.46
N ALA A 66 4.18 13.93 -8.59
CA ALA A 66 5.53 14.38 -8.95
C ALA A 66 6.49 13.22 -9.26
N HIS A 67 6.17 11.98 -8.86
CA HIS A 67 6.92 10.77 -9.21
C HIS A 67 6.29 10.00 -10.39
N GLY A 68 5.22 10.55 -11.00
CA GLY A 68 4.48 9.87 -12.07
C GLY A 68 3.75 8.61 -11.59
N LEU A 69 3.33 8.58 -10.31
CA LEU A 69 2.62 7.47 -9.70
C LEU A 69 1.16 7.84 -9.42
N GLU A 70 0.28 6.87 -9.61
CA GLU A 70 -1.10 6.94 -9.15
C GLU A 70 -1.20 6.63 -7.64
N PHE A 71 -2.36 6.92 -7.05
CA PHE A 71 -2.69 6.44 -5.71
C PHE A 71 -4.16 6.02 -5.59
N ALA A 72 -4.46 5.09 -4.69
CA ALA A 72 -5.82 4.78 -4.28
C ALA A 72 -5.92 4.66 -2.76
N ILE A 73 -7.13 4.78 -2.24
CA ILE A 73 -7.41 4.67 -0.81
C ILE A 73 -7.84 3.24 -0.46
N VAL A 74 -7.18 2.67 0.54
CA VAL A 74 -7.62 1.46 1.25
C VAL A 74 -8.19 1.94 2.59
N TYR A 75 -9.51 2.05 2.67
CA TYR A 75 -10.21 2.33 3.92
C TYR A 75 -10.14 1.11 4.84
N GLU A 76 -10.11 1.33 6.15
CA GLU A 76 -10.22 0.23 7.11
C GLU A 76 -11.40 0.48 8.03
N ASP A 77 -12.56 -0.11 7.70
CA ASP A 77 -13.77 0.05 8.50
C ASP A 77 -13.61 -0.51 9.93
N HIS A 78 -12.65 -1.41 10.16
CA HIS A 78 -12.30 -1.91 11.50
C HIS A 78 -11.89 -0.79 12.47
N ASN A 79 -11.31 0.29 11.94
CA ASN A 79 -10.90 1.44 12.75
C ASN A 79 -12.06 2.13 13.46
N LEU A 80 -13.29 1.99 12.95
CA LEU A 80 -14.50 2.47 13.63
C LEU A 80 -14.70 1.74 14.97
N GLU A 81 -14.50 0.42 15.00
CA GLU A 81 -14.65 -0.42 16.20
C GLU A 81 -13.47 -0.20 17.17
N LEU A 82 -12.23 -0.21 16.66
CA LEU A 82 -11.03 0.00 17.48
C LEU A 82 -11.04 1.34 18.21
N ALA A 83 -11.47 2.40 17.52
CA ALA A 83 -11.64 3.72 18.11
C ALA A 83 -12.94 3.89 18.91
N LYS A 84 -13.76 2.85 19.02
CA LYS A 84 -15.03 2.83 19.78
C LYS A 84 -15.98 3.94 19.37
N ILE A 85 -16.10 4.16 18.07
CA ILE A 85 -16.99 5.17 17.50
C ILE A 85 -18.45 4.78 17.77
N PRO A 86 -19.28 5.60 18.45
CA PRO A 86 -20.65 5.19 18.74
C PRO A 86 -21.57 5.10 17.51
N ASP A 87 -21.34 5.95 16.51
CA ASP A 87 -22.10 6.02 15.25
C ASP A 87 -21.21 5.64 14.07
N HIS A 88 -21.05 4.34 13.84
CA HIS A 88 -20.21 3.80 12.77
C HIS A 88 -20.62 4.33 11.39
N VAL A 89 -21.90 4.26 11.05
CA VAL A 89 -22.40 4.71 9.74
C VAL A 89 -22.24 6.21 9.56
N GLY A 90 -22.55 7.01 10.58
CA GLY A 90 -22.37 8.46 10.53
C GLY A 90 -20.90 8.88 10.40
N GLN A 91 -19.99 8.17 11.05
CA GLN A 91 -18.56 8.42 10.89
C GLN A 91 -18.05 7.97 9.52
N ALA A 92 -18.46 6.80 9.03
CA ALA A 92 -18.11 6.33 7.68
C ALA A 92 -18.61 7.30 6.60
N LYS A 93 -19.82 7.88 6.74
CA LYS A 93 -20.30 8.95 5.83
C LYS A 93 -19.35 10.15 5.79
N LYS A 94 -18.82 10.58 6.94
CA LYS A 94 -17.85 11.69 6.99
C LYS A 94 -16.56 11.32 6.29
N ASP A 95 -16.09 10.09 6.49
CA ASP A 95 -14.89 9.56 5.83
C ASP A 95 -15.08 9.51 4.31
N MET A 96 -16.22 9.00 3.83
CA MET A 96 -16.55 8.96 2.39
C MET A 96 -16.66 10.35 1.77
N GLN A 97 -17.26 11.33 2.48
CA GLN A 97 -17.28 12.72 2.04
C GLN A 97 -15.86 13.29 1.91
N TYR A 98 -15.00 13.03 2.89
CA TYR A 98 -13.60 13.47 2.85
C TYR A 98 -12.85 12.89 1.65
N ILE A 99 -12.98 11.58 1.43
CA ILE A 99 -12.35 10.88 0.30
C ILE A 99 -12.83 11.47 -1.04
N ASN A 100 -14.14 11.67 -1.18
CA ASN A 100 -14.73 12.26 -2.38
C ASN A 100 -14.14 13.63 -2.70
N ASP A 101 -14.12 14.51 -1.69
CA ASP A 101 -13.75 15.92 -1.90
C ASP A 101 -12.25 16.09 -2.10
N ARG A 102 -11.45 15.30 -1.36
CA ARG A 102 -10.00 15.49 -1.29
C ARG A 102 -9.23 14.66 -2.30
N TYR A 103 -9.69 13.44 -2.60
CA TYR A 103 -8.89 12.45 -3.33
C TYR A 103 -9.45 12.14 -4.72
N PHE A 104 -10.74 11.86 -4.86
CA PHE A 104 -11.31 11.41 -6.15
C PHE A 104 -11.22 12.44 -7.28
N SER A 105 -11.06 13.72 -6.94
CA SER A 105 -10.87 14.80 -7.92
C SER A 105 -9.42 14.93 -8.42
N GLN A 106 -8.45 14.30 -7.77
CA GLN A 106 -7.05 14.36 -8.17
C GLN A 106 -6.81 13.56 -9.46
N SER A 107 -6.03 14.13 -10.39
CA SER A 107 -5.84 13.54 -11.71
C SER A 107 -5.09 12.21 -11.69
N ASN A 108 -4.25 11.98 -10.67
CA ASN A 108 -3.50 10.74 -10.47
C ASN A 108 -4.16 9.81 -9.42
N HIS A 109 -5.42 10.04 -9.06
CA HIS A 109 -6.16 9.04 -8.30
C HIS A 109 -6.49 7.87 -9.23
N ALA A 110 -6.08 6.67 -8.85
CA ALA A 110 -6.24 5.46 -9.65
C ALA A 110 -7.72 5.19 -9.94
N LYS A 111 -7.98 4.65 -11.13
CA LYS A 111 -9.32 4.29 -11.59
C LYS A 111 -9.33 2.88 -12.13
N LEU A 112 -10.39 2.15 -11.81
CA LEU A 112 -10.73 0.88 -12.44
C LEU A 112 -12.12 1.01 -13.05
N ASN A 113 -12.31 0.45 -14.26
CA ASN A 113 -13.57 0.54 -14.99
C ASN A 113 -14.10 1.98 -15.14
N GLY A 114 -13.19 2.96 -15.25
CA GLY A 114 -13.50 4.38 -15.38
C GLY A 114 -13.96 5.08 -14.09
N ARG A 115 -14.01 4.39 -12.95
CA ARG A 115 -14.43 4.93 -11.65
C ARG A 115 -13.22 5.06 -10.70
N PRO A 116 -13.21 6.05 -9.78
CA PRO A 116 -12.20 6.12 -8.72
C PRO A 116 -12.14 4.80 -7.94
N LEU A 117 -10.95 4.24 -7.73
CA LEU A 117 -10.77 3.02 -6.96
C LEU A 117 -10.87 3.30 -5.45
N LEU A 118 -11.79 2.62 -4.76
CA LEU A 118 -11.84 2.61 -3.30
C LEU A 118 -11.77 1.15 -2.85
N MET A 119 -10.82 0.84 -1.99
CA MET A 119 -10.71 -0.48 -1.38
C MET A 119 -11.10 -0.37 0.08
N ASP A 120 -11.61 -1.46 0.64
CA ASP A 120 -11.81 -1.62 2.08
C ASP A 120 -11.02 -2.84 2.56
N PHE A 121 -10.13 -2.64 3.54
CA PHE A 121 -9.47 -3.72 4.27
C PHE A 121 -10.48 -4.38 5.22
N GLY A 122 -11.50 -4.96 4.62
CA GLY A 122 -12.75 -5.29 5.24
C GLY A 122 -13.76 -5.85 4.22
N PRO A 123 -15.05 -5.95 4.58
CA PRO A 123 -15.65 -5.30 5.74
C PRO A 123 -15.43 -6.09 7.04
N GLN A 124 -15.10 -5.37 8.11
CA GLN A 124 -14.90 -5.91 9.46
C GLN A 124 -15.83 -5.26 10.49
N THR A 125 -16.37 -4.06 10.23
CA THR A 125 -17.28 -3.32 11.12
C THR A 125 -18.63 -3.09 10.46
N LEU A 126 -18.67 -2.42 9.31
CA LEU A 126 -19.90 -2.15 8.57
C LEU A 126 -20.41 -3.42 7.89
N ASN A 127 -21.73 -3.58 7.80
CA ASN A 127 -22.35 -4.77 7.21
C ASN A 127 -23.62 -4.44 6.43
N GLY A 128 -23.80 -5.15 5.31
CA GLY A 128 -24.99 -5.06 4.48
C GLY A 128 -25.23 -3.64 3.99
N ASP A 129 -26.43 -3.13 4.28
CA ASP A 129 -26.90 -1.84 3.79
C ASP A 129 -26.21 -0.63 4.44
N GLU A 130 -25.48 -0.83 5.54
CA GLU A 130 -24.66 0.21 6.17
C GLU A 130 -23.64 0.81 5.18
N TRP A 131 -23.14 0.01 4.24
CA TRP A 131 -22.28 0.47 3.15
C TRP A 131 -23.00 1.40 2.16
N ASN A 132 -24.23 1.05 1.76
CA ASN A 132 -25.03 1.93 0.90
C ASN A 132 -25.33 3.25 1.61
N GLN A 133 -25.58 3.21 2.92
CA GLN A 133 -25.77 4.41 3.73
C GLN A 133 -24.48 5.23 3.82
N ALA A 134 -23.34 4.60 4.09
CA ALA A 134 -22.02 5.24 4.09
C ALA A 134 -21.70 5.94 2.77
N PHE A 135 -22.17 5.38 1.64
CA PHE A 135 -21.91 5.89 0.29
C PHE A 135 -22.87 6.99 -0.19
N THR A 136 -23.84 7.41 0.64
CA THR A 136 -24.74 8.52 0.31
C THR A 136 -24.07 9.86 -0.05
N PRO A 137 -22.85 10.19 0.43
CA PRO A 137 -22.10 11.38 -0.02
C PRO A 137 -21.65 11.32 -1.49
N PHE A 138 -21.48 10.13 -2.07
CA PHE A 138 -20.97 10.00 -3.43
C PHE A 138 -22.06 10.33 -4.46
N THR A 139 -21.78 11.30 -5.33
CA THR A 139 -22.62 11.52 -6.53
C THR A 139 -22.43 10.41 -7.56
N ASN A 140 -21.17 9.99 -7.75
CA ASN A 140 -20.80 8.83 -8.55
C ASN A 140 -20.10 7.82 -7.64
N LYS A 141 -20.67 6.60 -7.54
CA LYS A 141 -20.09 5.56 -6.70
C LYS A 141 -18.70 5.13 -7.24
N PRO A 142 -17.73 4.89 -6.35
CA PRO A 142 -16.40 4.42 -6.75
C PRO A 142 -16.44 2.99 -7.27
N GLU A 143 -15.34 2.55 -7.88
CA GLU A 143 -15.04 1.12 -7.99
C GLU A 143 -14.67 0.60 -6.60
N PHE A 144 -15.70 0.19 -5.84
CA PHE A 144 -15.51 -0.33 -4.50
C PHE A 144 -15.15 -1.82 -4.50
N LEU A 145 -14.03 -2.18 -3.87
CA LEU A 145 -13.55 -3.56 -3.73
C LEU A 145 -13.32 -3.92 -2.25
N ILE A 146 -13.62 -5.17 -1.90
CA ILE A 146 -13.47 -5.68 -0.53
C ILE A 146 -12.39 -6.76 -0.41
N LEU A 147 -11.92 -7.00 0.80
CA LEU A 147 -10.93 -8.03 1.09
C LEU A 147 -11.54 -9.44 0.98
N TRP A 148 -10.92 -10.30 0.16
CA TRP A 148 -11.42 -11.62 -0.27
C TRP A 148 -11.84 -12.65 0.79
N TYR A 149 -11.43 -12.50 2.05
CA TYR A 149 -11.71 -13.45 3.13
C TYR A 149 -12.66 -12.92 4.19
N GLN A 150 -13.19 -11.72 3.98
CA GLN A 150 -14.12 -11.12 4.93
C GLN A 150 -15.51 -11.74 4.82
N THR A 151 -16.16 -11.89 5.97
CA THR A 151 -17.47 -12.56 6.08
C THR A 151 -18.64 -11.60 6.08
N LYS A 152 -18.40 -10.32 6.41
CA LYS A 152 -19.41 -9.28 6.31
C LYS A 152 -19.68 -8.94 4.85
N THR A 153 -20.90 -8.48 4.60
CA THR A 153 -21.41 -8.22 3.26
C THR A 153 -21.56 -6.73 3.02
N THR A 154 -21.78 -6.32 1.76
CA THR A 154 -21.94 -4.91 1.38
C THR A 154 -23.31 -4.61 0.78
N ALA A 155 -24.26 -5.55 0.88
CA ALA A 155 -25.58 -5.47 0.23
C ALA A 155 -25.51 -5.00 -1.25
N GLY A 156 -24.51 -5.49 -1.99
CA GLY A 156 -24.30 -5.17 -3.41
C GLY A 156 -23.54 -3.87 -3.68
N ALA A 157 -23.00 -3.19 -2.66
CA ALA A 157 -22.20 -1.98 -2.89
C ALA A 157 -20.80 -2.29 -3.47
N SER A 158 -20.25 -3.48 -3.22
CA SER A 158 -18.98 -3.91 -3.80
C SER A 158 -19.13 -4.39 -5.25
N HIS A 159 -18.17 -4.03 -6.10
CA HIS A 159 -18.03 -4.50 -7.48
C HIS A 159 -17.06 -5.68 -7.62
N GLY A 160 -16.38 -6.06 -6.53
CA GLY A 160 -15.46 -7.18 -6.53
C GLY A 160 -14.55 -7.23 -5.31
N ASP A 161 -13.42 -7.88 -5.46
CA ASP A 161 -12.53 -8.15 -4.33
C ASP A 161 -11.05 -8.07 -4.67
N PHE A 162 -10.24 -8.01 -3.61
CA PHE A 162 -8.80 -8.07 -3.71
C PHE A 162 -8.21 -9.10 -2.76
N ALA A 163 -7.11 -9.71 -3.19
CA ALA A 163 -6.42 -10.73 -2.42
C ALA A 163 -5.39 -10.13 -1.44
N TRP A 164 -5.07 -10.91 -0.40
CA TRP A 164 -4.05 -10.63 0.62
C TRP A 164 -3.21 -11.91 0.84
N PRO A 165 -2.16 -11.94 1.67
CA PRO A 165 -1.56 -13.20 2.10
C PRO A 165 -2.57 -14.21 2.66
N SER A 166 -2.43 -15.47 2.22
CA SER A 166 -3.27 -16.60 2.63
C SER A 166 -2.48 -17.62 3.45
N GLN A 167 -3.12 -18.21 4.46
CA GLN A 167 -2.60 -19.36 5.22
C GLN A 167 -2.18 -20.52 4.30
N ASP A 168 -2.91 -20.72 3.21
CA ASP A 168 -2.66 -21.80 2.25
C ASP A 168 -1.63 -21.40 1.18
N TRP A 169 -0.93 -20.27 1.36
CA TRP A 169 0.06 -19.75 0.41
C TRP A 169 -0.54 -19.65 -1.02
N ILE A 170 0.18 -20.17 -2.01
CA ILE A 170 -0.17 -20.11 -3.43
C ILE A 170 -1.45 -20.87 -3.75
N SER A 171 -1.76 -21.98 -3.07
CA SER A 171 -3.01 -22.70 -3.35
C SER A 171 -4.23 -21.89 -2.90
N GLY A 172 -4.10 -21.10 -1.83
CA GLY A 172 -5.10 -20.13 -1.41
C GLY A 172 -5.38 -19.06 -2.49
N LEU A 173 -4.31 -18.45 -3.02
CA LEU A 173 -4.42 -17.50 -4.15
C LEU A 173 -5.05 -18.15 -5.40
N GLN A 174 -4.57 -19.33 -5.80
CA GLN A 174 -5.11 -20.08 -6.94
C GLN A 174 -6.60 -20.36 -6.79
N GLY A 175 -7.01 -20.82 -5.60
CA GLY A 175 -8.40 -21.09 -5.29
C GLY A 175 -9.30 -19.86 -5.42
N TRP A 176 -8.79 -18.67 -5.11
CA TRP A 176 -9.53 -17.42 -5.30
C TRP A 176 -9.56 -16.89 -6.72
N TYR A 177 -8.46 -17.00 -7.46
CA TYR A 177 -8.46 -16.65 -8.89
C TYR A 177 -9.51 -17.47 -9.66
N GLY A 178 -9.79 -18.71 -9.23
CA GLY A 178 -10.86 -19.54 -9.78
C GLY A 178 -12.30 -19.12 -9.44
N LYS A 179 -12.50 -18.19 -8.50
CA LYS A 179 -13.84 -17.70 -8.10
C LYS A 179 -14.29 -16.54 -8.99
N GLN A 180 -15.57 -16.47 -9.30
CA GLN A 180 -16.18 -15.37 -10.04
C GLN A 180 -16.77 -14.34 -9.06
N THR A 181 -16.05 -13.25 -8.80
CA THR A 181 -16.42 -12.23 -7.79
C THR A 181 -16.61 -10.83 -8.37
N GLY A 182 -16.51 -10.64 -9.69
CA GLY A 182 -16.53 -9.33 -10.33
C GLY A 182 -15.11 -8.82 -10.61
N THR A 183 -14.84 -7.54 -10.35
CA THR A 183 -13.51 -6.94 -10.48
C THR A 183 -12.52 -7.60 -9.51
N LYS A 184 -11.32 -7.93 -9.98
CA LYS A 184 -10.28 -8.57 -9.16
C LYS A 184 -8.99 -7.77 -9.16
N VAL A 185 -8.52 -7.40 -7.97
CA VAL A 185 -7.13 -6.94 -7.77
C VAL A 185 -6.34 -8.08 -7.15
N GLY A 186 -5.48 -8.71 -7.95
CA GLY A 186 -4.67 -9.83 -7.50
C GLY A 186 -3.60 -9.40 -6.50
N CYS A 187 -2.88 -10.36 -5.94
CA CYS A 187 -1.86 -10.12 -4.93
C CYS A 187 -0.57 -10.87 -5.21
N ALA A 188 0.55 -10.20 -5.04
CA ALA A 188 1.89 -10.77 -4.92
C ALA A 188 2.48 -10.44 -3.54
N TYR A 189 3.08 -11.41 -2.89
CA TYR A 189 3.65 -11.26 -1.55
C TYR A 189 4.87 -12.16 -1.36
N SER A 190 5.83 -11.69 -0.57
CA SER A 190 7.14 -12.34 -0.37
C SER A 190 7.11 -13.43 0.70
N GLY A 191 6.13 -13.39 1.60
CA GLY A 191 5.91 -14.30 2.72
C GLY A 191 4.92 -13.69 3.71
N PHE A 192 4.87 -14.23 4.91
CA PHE A 192 4.10 -13.71 6.05
C PHE A 192 4.76 -14.24 7.32
N ASN A 193 5.59 -13.41 7.96
CA ASN A 193 6.38 -13.79 9.12
C ASN A 193 6.19 -12.75 10.23
N SER A 194 4.97 -12.71 10.76
CA SER A 194 4.50 -11.66 11.66
C SER A 194 5.29 -11.60 12.96
N PHE A 195 5.54 -10.37 13.43
CA PHE A 195 6.07 -10.05 14.76
C PHE A 195 4.94 -9.91 15.81
N TYR A 196 3.73 -10.42 15.54
CA TYR A 196 2.55 -10.19 16.37
C TYR A 196 2.71 -10.71 17.80
N LYS A 197 3.24 -11.93 17.97
CA LYS A 197 3.45 -12.52 19.28
C LYS A 197 4.47 -11.72 20.09
N GLU A 198 5.62 -11.43 19.49
CA GLU A 198 6.72 -10.69 20.08
C GLU A 198 6.35 -9.23 20.37
N GLY A 199 5.49 -8.65 19.54
CA GLY A 199 4.95 -7.29 19.67
C GLY A 199 3.75 -7.17 20.62
N GLY A 200 3.26 -8.28 21.19
CA GLY A 200 2.15 -8.28 22.14
C GLY A 200 0.74 -8.21 21.53
N TRP A 201 0.61 -8.46 20.23
CA TRP A 201 -0.67 -8.54 19.50
C TRP A 201 -1.32 -9.93 19.53
N GLY A 202 -0.63 -10.91 20.14
CA GLY A 202 -1.13 -12.27 20.31
C GLY A 202 -0.53 -13.27 19.32
N ASP A 203 -0.88 -14.54 19.50
CA ASP A 203 -0.42 -15.61 18.63
C ASP A 203 -1.17 -15.59 17.30
N PHE A 204 -0.43 -15.78 16.21
CA PHE A 204 -0.99 -15.95 14.88
C PHE A 204 -0.73 -17.39 14.40
N PRO A 205 -1.75 -18.10 13.87
CA PRO A 205 -1.71 -19.56 13.80
C PRO A 205 -0.85 -20.13 12.65
N TRP A 206 -0.31 -19.29 11.77
CA TRP A 206 0.47 -19.71 10.62
C TRP A 206 1.54 -18.69 10.24
N SER A 207 2.56 -19.14 9.52
CA SER A 207 3.58 -18.28 8.92
C SER A 207 4.04 -18.87 7.59
N ILE A 208 4.58 -18.00 6.76
CA ILE A 208 5.11 -18.32 5.45
C ILE A 208 6.49 -17.68 5.39
N PRO A 209 7.58 -18.45 5.19
CA PRO A 209 8.91 -17.89 5.09
C PRO A 209 9.02 -16.81 4.03
N VAL A 210 9.63 -15.68 4.38
CA VAL A 210 9.88 -14.59 3.44
C VAL A 210 11.03 -14.98 2.51
N SER A 211 10.79 -14.98 1.20
CA SER A 211 11.85 -15.27 0.22
C SER A 211 11.58 -14.67 -1.15
N VAL A 212 12.66 -14.45 -1.90
CA VAL A 212 12.61 -13.94 -3.29
C VAL A 212 11.88 -14.92 -4.21
N SER A 213 12.05 -16.23 -4.00
CA SER A 213 11.33 -17.24 -4.81
C SER A 213 9.82 -17.20 -4.55
N ASN A 214 9.41 -16.99 -3.30
CA ASN A 214 8.00 -16.86 -2.93
C ASN A 214 7.39 -15.62 -3.58
N PHE A 215 8.09 -14.49 -3.54
CA PHE A 215 7.65 -13.28 -4.24
C PHE A 215 7.54 -13.48 -5.75
N GLN A 216 8.55 -14.10 -6.38
CA GLN A 216 8.50 -14.41 -7.83
C GLN A 216 7.31 -15.30 -8.18
N GLN A 217 7.04 -16.34 -7.37
CA GLN A 217 5.97 -17.28 -7.63
C GLN A 217 4.58 -16.63 -7.52
N SER A 218 4.36 -15.81 -6.50
CA SER A 218 3.08 -15.10 -6.31
C SER A 218 2.87 -14.00 -7.36
N LEU A 219 3.94 -13.29 -7.73
CA LEU A 219 3.95 -12.32 -8.83
C LEU A 219 3.61 -12.97 -10.18
N ASP A 220 4.25 -14.09 -10.51
CA ASP A 220 3.99 -14.84 -11.74
C ASP A 220 2.55 -15.35 -11.79
N LEU A 221 2.04 -15.87 -10.67
CA LEU A 221 0.66 -16.33 -10.58
C LEU A 221 -0.32 -15.17 -10.80
N GLY A 222 -0.11 -14.05 -10.13
CA GLY A 222 -1.00 -12.90 -10.22
C GLY A 222 -1.06 -12.31 -11.62
N LEU A 223 0.10 -12.09 -12.25
CA LEU A 223 0.18 -11.59 -13.64
C LEU A 223 -0.41 -12.55 -14.68
N ALA A 224 -0.54 -13.84 -14.35
CA ALA A 224 -1.20 -14.81 -15.22
C ALA A 224 -2.75 -14.79 -15.12
N HIS A 225 -3.31 -14.13 -14.11
CA HIS A 225 -4.76 -14.18 -13.82
C HIS A 225 -5.45 -12.81 -13.78
N THR A 226 -4.71 -11.71 -13.66
CA THR A 226 -5.29 -10.36 -13.64
C THR A 226 -4.35 -9.33 -14.24
N ASP A 227 -4.95 -8.30 -14.84
CA ASP A 227 -4.24 -7.12 -15.34
C ASP A 227 -4.00 -6.07 -14.24
N THR A 228 -4.60 -6.24 -13.05
CA THR A 228 -4.42 -5.35 -11.90
C THR A 228 -3.95 -6.15 -10.70
N LEU A 229 -2.75 -5.84 -10.22
CA LEU A 229 -2.06 -6.57 -9.16
C LEU A 229 -1.58 -5.60 -8.09
N GLN A 230 -1.85 -5.92 -6.83
CA GLN A 230 -1.18 -5.30 -5.70
C GLN A 230 0.03 -6.12 -5.26
N VAL A 231 1.02 -5.43 -4.68
CA VAL A 231 2.05 -6.07 -3.88
C VAL A 231 1.69 -5.90 -2.41
N ALA A 232 1.45 -7.00 -1.70
CA ALA A 232 1.22 -7.04 -0.26
C ALA A 232 2.52 -7.50 0.42
N THR A 233 3.39 -6.60 0.86
CA THR A 233 3.21 -5.13 0.93
C THR A 233 4.49 -4.40 0.53
N TRP A 234 4.41 -3.07 0.39
CA TRP A 234 5.63 -2.27 0.35
C TRP A 234 6.40 -2.41 1.67
N ASN A 235 5.78 -2.06 2.80
CA ASN A 235 6.47 -1.87 4.08
C ASN A 235 5.68 -2.30 5.33
N ASP A 236 4.83 -3.32 5.25
CA ASP A 236 4.26 -3.93 6.46
C ASP A 236 5.29 -4.86 7.12
N TYR A 237 6.20 -4.22 7.85
CA TYR A 237 7.25 -4.86 8.64
C TYR A 237 6.70 -5.65 9.83
N GLY A 238 5.49 -5.33 10.31
CA GLY A 238 4.83 -6.02 11.40
C GLY A 238 4.37 -7.42 10.99
N GLU A 239 3.88 -7.56 9.75
CA GLU A 239 3.53 -8.85 9.15
C GLU A 239 4.70 -9.58 8.50
N GLY A 240 5.81 -8.89 8.26
CA GLY A 240 6.94 -9.48 7.54
C GLY A 240 6.58 -9.75 6.08
N THR A 241 5.77 -8.89 5.45
CA THR A 241 5.31 -9.03 4.06
C THR A 241 6.01 -8.03 3.12
N GLN A 242 6.91 -7.21 3.66
CA GLN A 242 7.54 -6.11 2.94
C GLN A 242 8.37 -6.58 1.73
N ILE A 243 8.38 -5.74 0.70
CA ILE A 243 9.34 -5.79 -0.41
C ILE A 243 10.27 -4.57 -0.45
N GLU A 244 10.02 -3.55 0.38
CA GLU A 244 10.92 -2.43 0.61
C GLU A 244 12.31 -2.93 1.01
N PRO A 245 13.40 -2.32 0.50
CA PRO A 245 14.74 -2.81 0.80
C PRO A 245 15.04 -2.93 2.29
N THR A 246 15.58 -4.09 2.66
CA THR A 246 16.02 -4.42 4.02
C THR A 246 17.51 -4.79 4.03
N LEU A 247 18.11 -4.92 5.21
CA LEU A 247 19.49 -5.44 5.33
C LEU A 247 19.60 -6.89 4.86
N GLU A 248 18.53 -7.67 4.99
CA GLU A 248 18.48 -9.09 4.67
C GLU A 248 18.33 -9.36 3.16
N PHE A 249 17.57 -8.52 2.46
CA PHE A 249 17.23 -8.74 1.06
C PHE A 249 17.78 -7.67 0.11
N GLU A 250 18.31 -6.56 0.63
CA GLU A 250 18.71 -5.39 -0.14
C GLU A 250 17.65 -5.04 -1.22
N TYR A 251 18.00 -5.13 -2.51
CA TYR A 251 17.12 -4.80 -3.62
C TYR A 251 16.54 -6.03 -4.34
N GLN A 252 16.69 -7.24 -3.80
CA GLN A 252 16.38 -8.48 -4.53
C GLN A 252 14.91 -8.56 -4.99
N PHE A 253 13.95 -8.13 -4.16
CA PHE A 253 12.54 -8.08 -4.56
C PHE A 253 12.29 -7.04 -5.66
N LEU A 254 12.94 -5.89 -5.56
CA LEU A 254 12.83 -4.82 -6.54
C LEU A 254 13.48 -5.21 -7.89
N GLU A 255 14.54 -6.01 -7.87
CA GLU A 255 15.15 -6.58 -9.07
C GLU A 255 14.20 -7.59 -9.76
N VAL A 256 13.46 -8.38 -8.99
CA VAL A 256 12.40 -9.25 -9.52
C VAL A 256 11.34 -8.42 -10.26
N LEU A 257 10.86 -7.33 -9.65
CA LEU A 257 9.93 -6.42 -10.31
C LEU A 257 10.52 -5.82 -11.59
N GLN A 258 11.76 -5.31 -11.53
CA GLN A 258 12.42 -4.72 -12.70
C GLN A 258 12.46 -5.68 -13.89
N LYS A 259 12.87 -6.94 -13.63
CA LYS A 259 12.94 -7.99 -14.66
C LYS A 259 11.55 -8.35 -15.18
N LYS A 260 10.58 -8.52 -14.28
CA LYS A 260 9.23 -8.97 -14.65
C LYS A 260 8.47 -7.91 -15.44
N MET A 261 8.66 -6.64 -15.09
CA MET A 261 8.00 -5.50 -15.73
C MET A 261 8.76 -4.96 -16.93
N GLY A 262 10.00 -5.43 -17.17
CA GLY A 262 10.78 -5.04 -18.34
C GLY A 262 11.14 -3.56 -18.36
N VAL A 263 11.28 -2.94 -17.20
CA VAL A 263 11.70 -1.53 -17.08
C VAL A 263 13.17 -1.36 -17.46
N SER A 264 13.53 -0.17 -17.94
CA SER A 264 14.90 0.14 -18.38
C SER A 264 15.86 0.46 -17.22
N SER A 265 15.33 0.78 -16.05
CA SER A 265 16.08 1.03 -14.83
C SER A 265 16.79 -0.22 -14.31
N THR A 266 17.91 0.01 -13.64
CA THR A 266 18.77 -1.06 -13.11
C THR A 266 18.82 -1.01 -11.58
N VAL A 267 19.30 -2.09 -10.95
CA VAL A 267 19.62 -2.09 -9.50
C VAL A 267 20.63 -0.99 -9.15
N ALA A 268 21.52 -0.60 -10.08
CA ALA A 268 22.43 0.51 -9.87
C ALA A 268 21.70 1.86 -9.80
N ASP A 269 20.60 2.04 -10.53
CA ASP A 269 19.77 3.24 -10.41
C ASP A 269 19.02 3.25 -9.07
N LEU A 270 18.52 2.09 -8.59
CA LEU A 270 17.92 1.96 -7.26
C LEU A 270 18.90 2.35 -6.14
N LYS A 271 20.14 1.87 -6.23
CA LYS A 271 21.21 2.23 -5.28
C LYS A 271 21.49 3.74 -5.28
N LYS A 272 21.47 4.39 -6.45
CA LYS A 272 21.64 5.86 -6.53
C LYS A 272 20.49 6.63 -5.87
N VAL A 273 19.25 6.13 -5.90
CA VAL A 273 18.13 6.73 -5.16
C VAL A 273 18.43 6.69 -3.66
N THR A 274 18.90 5.55 -3.15
CA THR A 274 19.28 5.39 -1.74
C THR A 274 20.50 6.23 -1.36
N ASP A 275 21.52 6.33 -2.21
CA ASP A 275 22.67 7.22 -1.98
C ASP A 275 22.23 8.69 -1.92
N THR A 276 21.29 9.07 -2.80
CA THR A 276 20.71 10.42 -2.81
C THR A 276 19.94 10.69 -1.52
N TYR A 277 19.19 9.72 -1.00
CA TYR A 277 18.56 9.80 0.32
C TYR A 277 19.59 10.07 1.42
N PHE A 278 20.67 9.28 1.50
CA PHE A 278 21.68 9.47 2.54
C PHE A 278 22.38 10.83 2.43
N HIS A 279 22.66 11.31 1.22
CA HIS A 279 23.17 12.67 1.02
C HIS A 279 22.17 13.74 1.48
N ARG A 280 20.87 13.56 1.22
CA ARG A 280 19.83 14.50 1.69
C ARG A 280 19.70 14.51 3.21
N VAL A 281 19.97 13.39 3.87
CA VAL A 281 20.07 13.34 5.34
C VAL A 281 21.33 14.08 5.81
N GLN A 282 22.49 13.80 5.21
CA GLN A 282 23.77 14.41 5.57
C GLN A 282 23.78 15.94 5.40
N TYR A 283 23.18 16.45 4.33
CA TYR A 283 23.19 17.87 3.97
C TYR A 283 21.86 18.57 4.27
N ALA A 284 21.10 18.09 5.27
CA ALA A 284 19.76 18.61 5.60
C ALA A 284 19.76 20.13 5.92
N ASP A 285 20.83 20.63 6.54
CA ASP A 285 20.95 22.04 6.93
C ASP A 285 21.60 22.93 5.84
N ASN A 286 21.89 22.38 4.66
CA ASN A 286 22.50 23.11 3.54
C ASN A 286 21.50 23.28 2.40
N ALA A 287 20.81 24.42 2.36
CA ALA A 287 19.76 24.71 1.38
C ALA A 287 20.20 24.54 -0.09
N THR A 288 21.43 24.94 -0.43
CA THR A 288 21.97 24.79 -1.79
C THR A 288 22.12 23.31 -2.16
N MET A 289 22.67 22.51 -1.26
CA MET A 289 22.82 21.06 -1.47
C MET A 289 21.46 20.36 -1.48
N SER A 290 20.52 20.76 -0.62
CA SER A 290 19.17 20.20 -0.60
C SER A 290 18.48 20.38 -1.95
N ALA A 291 18.53 21.59 -2.52
CA ALA A 291 17.94 21.87 -3.84
C ALA A 291 18.61 21.06 -4.96
N LEU A 292 19.94 20.93 -4.93
CA LEU A 292 20.68 20.13 -5.89
C LEU A 292 20.29 18.64 -5.82
N LEU A 293 20.20 18.08 -4.62
CA LEU A 293 19.88 16.67 -4.40
C LEU A 293 18.41 16.36 -4.70
N GLU A 294 17.49 17.29 -4.48
CA GLU A 294 16.10 17.17 -4.89
C GLU A 294 15.98 17.13 -6.43
N LYS A 295 16.70 18.02 -7.12
CA LYS A 295 16.79 17.97 -8.58
C LYS A 295 17.42 16.67 -9.08
N GLN A 296 18.50 16.21 -8.44
CA GLN A 296 19.16 14.95 -8.80
C GLN A 296 18.22 13.76 -8.63
N HIS A 297 17.44 13.73 -7.54
CA HIS A 297 16.42 12.71 -7.32
C HIS A 297 15.38 12.71 -8.44
N PHE A 298 14.83 13.89 -8.75
CA PHE A 298 13.86 14.05 -9.84
C PHE A 298 14.42 13.58 -11.19
N ASP A 299 15.60 14.06 -11.58
CA ASP A 299 16.25 13.67 -12.84
C ASP A 299 16.49 12.14 -12.92
N LEU A 300 16.79 11.50 -11.78
CA LEU A 300 17.01 10.06 -11.70
C LEU A 300 15.70 9.27 -11.85
N VAL A 301 14.64 9.68 -11.15
CA VAL A 301 13.32 9.03 -11.19
C VAL A 301 12.69 9.13 -12.58
N HIS A 302 12.88 10.26 -13.27
CA HIS A 302 12.32 10.53 -14.60
C HIS A 302 13.28 10.20 -15.76
N LYS A 303 14.40 9.53 -15.49
CA LYS A 303 15.44 9.24 -16.48
C LYS A 303 14.94 8.46 -17.72
N TYR A 304 13.86 7.70 -17.57
CA TYR A 304 13.34 6.76 -18.57
C TYR A 304 11.89 7.05 -19.00
N ASP A 305 11.35 8.22 -18.65
CA ASP A 305 10.03 8.65 -19.12
C ASP A 305 10.03 9.09 -20.60
#